data_AF-A0A937HF07-F1
#
_entry.id   AF-A0A937HF07-F1
#
_cell.length_a   1.000
_cell.length_b   1.000
_cell.length_c   1.000
_cell.angle_alpha   90.00
_cell.angle_beta   90.00
_cell.angle_gamma   90.00
#
_symmetry.space_group_name_H-M   'P 1'
#
loop_
_entity.id
_entity.type
_entity.pdbx_description
1 polymer ?
#
loop_
_entity_poly.entity_id
_entity_poly.type
_entity_poly.pdbx_seq_one_letter_code
_entity_poly.pdbx_strand_id
1 'polypeptide(L)'
;MTRPVREPGGVLLVALGLSAAELRLAIDALYPEAASLTILVDEDNATLVKTETLRADEIWVYAPLGARGFMALLRRIAWRRFDAVYQPRAQPRWLKYLVRPRPPWHLTKPAPQDR
;
A
#
# COMPACT_ATOMS: atom_id res chain seq x y z
N MET A 1 5.29 12.53 13.04
CA MET A 1 4.87 13.40 11.93
C MET A 1 4.93 12.59 10.66
N THR A 2 3.81 12.50 9.95
CA THR A 2 3.73 11.86 8.63
C THR A 2 4.45 12.72 7.60
N ARG A 3 5.25 12.11 6.72
CA ARG A 3 5.96 12.84 5.67
C ARG A 3 4.94 13.29 4.61
N PRO A 4 5.20 14.37 3.85
CA PRO A 4 4.35 14.73 2.73
C PRO A 4 4.34 13.61 1.68
N VAL A 5 3.17 13.35 1.10
CA VAL A 5 3.00 12.37 0.02
C VAL A 5 3.74 12.85 -1.23
N ARG A 6 4.60 12.01 -1.83
CA ARG A 6 5.41 12.35 -3.02
C ARG A 6 4.73 11.87 -4.31
N GLU A 7 4.61 12.74 -5.32
CA GLU A 7 4.11 12.43 -6.67
C GLU A 7 4.98 13.14 -7.74
N PRO A 8 5.44 12.45 -8.81
CA PRO A 8 5.46 11.00 -8.98
C PRO A 8 6.47 10.32 -8.03
N GLY A 9 6.28 9.03 -7.79
CA GLY A 9 7.19 8.17 -7.04
C GLY A 9 6.59 7.59 -5.76
N GLY A 10 7.43 6.98 -4.94
CA GLY A 10 7.04 6.28 -3.73
C GLY A 10 6.65 4.82 -3.96
N VAL A 11 6.29 4.15 -2.88
CA VAL A 11 5.99 2.71 -2.85
C VAL A 11 4.52 2.50 -2.51
N LEU A 12 3.88 1.61 -3.26
CA LEU A 12 2.58 1.05 -2.88
C LEU A 12 2.77 -0.30 -2.18
N LEU A 13 2.32 -0.41 -0.94
CA LEU A 13 2.17 -1.67 -0.24
C LEU A 13 0.71 -2.15 -0.34
N VAL A 14 0.49 -3.27 -1.02
CA VAL A 14 -0.80 -3.96 -1.10
C VAL A 14 -0.87 -4.96 0.05
N ALA A 15 -1.46 -4.53 1.16
CA ALA A 15 -1.53 -5.26 2.42
C ALA A 15 -2.84 -6.05 2.62
N LEU A 16 -3.59 -6.28 1.54
CA LEU A 16 -4.87 -7.00 1.60
C LEU A 16 -4.67 -8.44 2.11
N GLY A 17 -5.36 -8.78 3.20
CA GLY A 17 -5.27 -10.10 3.82
C GLY A 17 -3.94 -10.39 4.54
N LEU A 18 -3.16 -9.36 4.88
CA LEU A 18 -2.07 -9.49 5.83
C LEU A 18 -2.60 -9.49 7.27
N SER A 19 -1.95 -10.24 8.16
CA SER A 19 -2.17 -10.07 9.59
C SER A 19 -1.58 -8.75 10.08
N ALA A 20 -2.04 -8.25 11.23
CA ALA A 20 -1.49 -7.04 11.85
C ALA A 20 0.04 -7.07 12.02
N ALA A 21 0.57 -8.23 12.45
CA ALA A 21 2.02 -8.42 12.60
C ALA A 21 2.76 -8.38 11.26
N GLU A 22 2.20 -9.00 10.22
CA GLU A 22 2.77 -8.97 8.85
C GLU A 22 2.75 -7.55 8.28
N LEU A 23 1.66 -6.82 8.48
CA LEU A 23 1.52 -5.43 8.06
C LEU A 23 2.57 -4.54 8.73
N ARG A 24 2.75 -4.67 10.05
CA ARG A 24 3.73 -3.89 10.81
C ARG A 24 5.16 -4.14 10.33
N LEU A 25 5.54 -5.41 10.16
CA LEU A 25 6.85 -5.79 9.62
C LEU A 25 7.07 -5.22 8.21
N ALA A 26 6.05 -5.28 7.35
CA ALA A 26 6.14 -4.75 5.99
C ALA A 26 6.30 -3.22 5.98
N ILE A 27 5.60 -2.51 6.86
CA ILE A 27 5.74 -1.06 7.01
C ILE A 27 7.13 -0.69 7.54
N ASP A 28 7.60 -1.36 8.58
CA ASP A 28 8.90 -1.08 9.19
C ASP A 28 10.06 -1.32 8.20
N ALA A 29 9.92 -2.30 7.31
CA ALA A 29 10.88 -2.57 6.25
C ALA A 29 10.84 -1.53 5.12
N LEU A 30 9.67 -1.04 4.73
CA LEU A 30 9.51 -0.17 3.55
C LEU A 30 9.60 1.32 3.86
N TYR A 31 9.08 1.78 5.00
CA TYR A 31 8.97 3.21 5.33
C TYR A 31 10.32 3.96 5.40
N PRO A 32 11.41 3.37 5.93
CA PRO A 32 12.71 4.05 5.96
C PRO A 32 13.31 4.29 4.57
N GLU A 33 13.13 3.33 3.65
CA GLU A 33 13.74 3.34 2.31
C GLU A 33 12.84 4.01 1.26
N ALA A 34 11.53 4.06 1.49
CA ALA A 34 10.58 4.69 0.58
C ALA A 34 10.58 6.22 0.74
N ALA A 35 10.66 6.93 -0.39
CA ALA A 35 10.45 8.38 -0.41
C ALA A 35 9.03 8.78 0.01
N SER A 36 8.05 7.91 -0.24
CA SER A 36 6.70 7.99 0.29
C SER A 36 6.08 6.59 0.33
N LEU A 37 5.34 6.24 1.38
CA LEU A 37 4.67 4.95 1.52
C LEU A 37 3.15 5.11 1.47
N THR A 38 2.54 4.62 0.41
CA THR A 38 1.09 4.46 0.27
C THR A 38 0.72 3.01 0.60
N ILE A 39 -0.30 2.80 1.43
CA ILE A 39 -0.75 1.45 1.82
C ILE A 39 -2.20 1.24 1.38
N LEU A 40 -2.44 0.15 0.65
CA LEU A 40 -3.77 -0.37 0.37
C LEU A 40 -4.09 -1.51 1.35
N VAL A 41 -5.04 -1.26 2.26
CA VAL A 41 -5.44 -2.19 3.34
C VAL A 41 -6.90 -2.61 3.21
N ASP A 42 -7.27 -3.71 3.85
CA ASP A 42 -8.68 -4.05 4.12
C ASP A 42 -9.24 -3.20 5.28
N GLU A 43 -10.55 -3.29 5.50
CA GLU A 43 -11.25 -2.49 6.52
C GLU A 43 -10.76 -2.79 7.95
N ASP A 44 -10.49 -4.06 8.25
CA ASP A 44 -9.99 -4.50 9.56
C ASP A 44 -8.62 -3.87 9.87
N ASN A 45 -7.68 -3.95 8.93
CA ASN A 45 -6.36 -3.35 9.07
C ASN A 45 -6.38 -1.82 9.00
N ALA A 46 -7.38 -1.20 8.35
CA ALA A 46 -7.49 0.25 8.30
C ALA A 46 -7.65 0.88 9.68
N THR A 47 -8.35 0.20 10.59
CA THR A 47 -8.47 0.64 11.99
C THR A 47 -7.11 0.58 12.67
N LEU A 48 -6.40 -0.54 12.53
CA LEU A 48 -5.08 -0.74 13.11
C LEU A 48 -4.06 0.33 12.68
N VAL A 49 -3.98 0.64 11.38
CA VAL A 49 -3.06 1.68 10.88
C VAL A 49 -3.39 3.05 11.48
N LYS A 50 -4.69 3.37 11.64
CA LYS A 50 -5.15 4.65 12.20
C LYS A 50 -4.96 4.74 13.72
N THR A 51 -5.20 3.66 14.46
CA THR A 51 -5.12 3.65 15.94
C THR A 51 -3.70 3.47 16.44
N GLU A 52 -2.91 2.60 15.80
CA GLU A 52 -1.52 2.35 16.21
C GLU A 52 -0.53 3.37 15.65
N THR A 53 -1.02 4.40 14.93
CA THR A 53 -0.18 5.45 14.32
C THR A 53 0.96 4.84 13.48
N LEU A 54 0.65 3.80 12.72
CA LEU A 54 1.66 3.15 11.88
C LEU A 54 2.15 4.15 10.83
N ARG A 55 3.46 4.09 10.56
CA ARG A 55 4.14 5.05 9.69
C ARG A 55 3.73 4.82 8.23
N ALA A 56 2.77 5.60 7.76
CA ALA A 56 2.29 5.61 6.39
C ALA A 56 1.98 7.04 5.97
N ASP A 57 2.34 7.42 4.74
CA ASP A 57 2.07 8.78 4.25
C ASP A 57 0.66 8.87 3.64
N GLU A 58 0.16 7.75 3.14
CA GLU A 58 -1.16 7.67 2.52
C GLU A 58 -1.78 6.29 2.77
N ILE A 59 -3.07 6.26 3.14
CA ILE A 59 -3.80 5.00 3.42
C ILE A 59 -5.03 4.94 2.53
N TRP A 60 -5.13 3.88 1.75
CA TRP A 60 -6.28 3.54 0.92
C TRP A 60 -6.96 2.31 1.50
N VAL A 61 -8.28 2.37 1.65
CA VAL A 61 -9.06 1.29 2.25
C VAL A 61 -9.87 0.59 1.17
N TYR A 62 -9.64 -0.72 1.03
CA TYR A 62 -10.43 -1.63 0.22
C TYR A 62 -11.57 -2.19 1.08
N ALA A 63 -12.70 -1.49 1.09
CA ALA A 63 -13.90 -1.83 1.86
C ALA A 63 -15.13 -1.93 0.93
N PRO A 64 -16.32 -2.29 1.45
CA PRO A 64 -17.59 -2.22 0.72
C PRO A 64 -18.01 -0.76 0.42
N LEU A 65 -17.23 -0.06 -0.41
CA LEU A 65 -17.36 1.38 -0.71
C LEU A 65 -18.59 1.75 -1.59
N GLY A 66 -19.42 0.77 -1.92
CA GLY A 66 -20.39 0.86 -3.03
C GLY A 66 -19.70 1.07 -4.39
N ALA A 67 -20.49 1.06 -5.48
CA ALA A 67 -19.94 1.17 -6.83
C ALA A 67 -19.15 2.47 -7.06
N ARG A 68 -19.66 3.61 -6.55
CA ARG A 68 -19.02 4.92 -6.72
C ARG A 68 -17.67 5.00 -6.00
N GLY A 69 -17.63 4.57 -4.73
CA GLY A 69 -16.40 4.64 -3.95
C GLY A 69 -15.36 3.63 -4.45
N PHE A 70 -15.79 2.44 -4.89
CA PHE A 70 -14.91 1.49 -5.55
C PHE A 70 -14.28 2.08 -6.83
N MET A 71 -15.09 2.67 -7.72
CA MET A 71 -14.58 3.32 -8.93
C MET A 71 -13.65 4.51 -8.64
N ALA A 72 -13.91 5.26 -7.55
CA ALA A 72 -13.00 6.32 -7.10
C ALA A 72 -11.64 5.77 -6.66
N LEU A 73 -11.63 4.66 -5.91
CA LEU A 73 -10.40 3.97 -5.52
C LEU A 73 -9.63 3.46 -6.74
N LEU A 74 -10.30 2.79 -7.69
CA LEU A 74 -9.66 2.30 -8.91
C LEU A 74 -9.04 3.44 -9.72
N ARG A 75 -9.76 4.56 -9.86
CA ARG A 75 -9.25 5.75 -10.55
C ARG A 75 -8.01 6.31 -9.87
N ARG A 76 -8.02 6.40 -8.54
CA ARG A 76 -6.87 6.87 -7.74
C ARG A 76 -5.65 5.98 -7.96
N ILE A 77 -5.83 4.66 -7.88
CA ILE A 77 -4.77 3.67 -8.15
C ILE A 77 -4.23 3.83 -9.58
N ALA A 78 -5.10 4.06 -10.56
CA ALA A 78 -4.71 4.12 -11.97
C ALA A 78 -3.96 5.40 -12.36
N TRP A 79 -4.17 6.50 -11.62
CA TRP A 79 -3.51 7.78 -11.90
C TRP A 79 -2.23 8.00 -11.11
N ARG A 80 -2.08 7.33 -9.97
CA ARG A 80 -0.89 7.44 -9.11
C ARG A 80 0.31 6.75 -9.75
N ARG A 81 1.46 7.45 -9.81
CA ARG A 81 2.71 6.90 -10.36
C ARG A 81 3.63 6.45 -9.24
N PHE A 82 3.86 5.15 -9.12
CA PHE A 82 4.74 4.55 -8.11
C PHE A 82 6.09 4.13 -8.69
N ASP A 83 7.11 4.13 -7.83
CA ASP A 83 8.45 3.59 -8.15
C ASP A 83 8.48 2.05 -8.01
N ALA A 84 7.72 1.49 -7.06
CA ALA A 84 7.60 0.05 -6.85
C ALA A 84 6.26 -0.31 -6.19
N VAL A 85 5.82 -1.56 -6.39
CA VAL A 85 4.65 -2.14 -5.72
C VAL A 85 5.06 -3.42 -5.00
N TYR A 86 4.70 -3.54 -3.72
CA TYR A 86 4.86 -4.76 -2.93
C TYR A 86 3.49 -5.36 -2.65
N GLN A 87 3.27 -6.58 -3.11
CA GLN A 87 2.03 -7.33 -2.94
C GLN A 87 2.35 -8.74 -2.41
N PRO A 88 2.52 -8.91 -1.08
CA PRO A 88 2.96 -10.19 -0.53
C PRO A 88 1.91 -11.31 -0.64
N ARG A 89 0.64 -10.94 -0.82
CA ARG A 89 -0.45 -11.88 -1.13
C ARG A 89 -0.84 -11.69 -2.59
N ALA A 90 -0.75 -12.75 -3.41
CA ALA A 90 -0.99 -12.67 -4.85
C ALA A 90 -2.39 -12.19 -5.27
N GLN A 91 -3.33 -12.03 -4.34
CA GLN A 91 -4.65 -11.49 -4.58
C GLN A 91 -4.75 -10.02 -4.14
N PRO A 92 -5.54 -9.19 -4.83
CA PRO A 92 -6.18 -9.47 -6.12
C PRO A 92 -5.18 -9.46 -7.28
N ARG A 93 -5.24 -10.46 -8.17
CA ARG A 93 -4.34 -10.58 -9.34
C ARG A 93 -4.53 -9.51 -10.40
N TRP A 94 -5.69 -8.85 -10.41
CA TRP A 94 -6.05 -7.86 -11.42
C TRP A 94 -5.46 -6.47 -11.14
N LEU A 95 -5.02 -6.20 -9.91
CA LEU A 95 -4.58 -4.87 -9.48
C LEU A 95 -3.40 -4.35 -10.31
N LYS A 96 -2.49 -5.23 -10.72
CA LYS A 96 -1.34 -4.89 -11.58
C LYS A 96 -1.71 -4.27 -12.92
N TYR A 97 -2.95 -4.43 -13.39
CA TYR A 97 -3.41 -3.83 -14.64
C TYR A 97 -3.86 -2.38 -14.48
N LEU A 98 -4.16 -1.94 -13.26
CA LEU A 98 -4.55 -0.56 -12.97
C LEU A 98 -3.33 0.34 -12.77
N VAL A 99 -2.30 -0.14 -12.09
CA VAL A 99 -1.13 0.70 -11.74
C VAL A 99 -0.30 1.01 -12.99
N ARG A 100 -0.15 2.30 -13.33
CA ARG A 100 0.63 2.77 -14.47
C ARG A 100 1.52 3.98 -14.13
N PRO A 101 2.71 4.14 -14.75
CA PRO A 101 3.40 3.15 -15.60
C PRO A 101 3.72 1.88 -14.80
N ARG A 102 3.81 0.71 -15.46
CA ARG A 102 3.93 -0.60 -14.79
C ARG A 102 5.23 -0.67 -13.96
N PRO A 103 5.17 -0.47 -12.63
CA PRO A 103 6.38 -0.45 -11.82
C PRO A 103 6.86 -1.89 -11.57
N PRO A 104 8.11 -2.08 -11.13
CA PRO A 104 8.54 -3.33 -10.53
C PRO A 104 7.52 -3.82 -9.49
N TRP A 105 7.10 -5.07 -9.62
CA TRP A 105 6.07 -5.69 -8.79
C TRP A 105 6.66 -6.85 -8.00
N HIS A 106 6.69 -6.72 -6.68
CA HIS A 106 7.28 -7.70 -5.78
C HIS A 106 6.18 -8.52 -5.10
N LEU A 107 6.23 -9.84 -5.26
CA LEU A 107 5.29 -10.77 -4.62
C LEU A 107 5.81 -11.33 -3.28
N THR A 108 7.00 -10.93 -2.89
CA THR A 108 7.65 -11.34 -1.64
C THR A 108 7.24 -10.42 -0.50
N LYS A 109 7.19 -10.95 0.72
CA LYS A 109 7.06 -10.13 1.93
C LYS A 109 8.28 -9.21 2.02
N PRO A 110 8.10 -7.90 2.30
CA PRO A 110 9.22 -7.05 2.67
C PRO A 110 9.81 -7.60 3.96
N ALA A 111 11.09 -7.93 3.94
CA ALA A 111 11.84 -8.28 5.13
C ALA A 111 12.58 -7.02 5.61
N PRO A 112 12.69 -6.79 6.93
CA PRO A 112 13.64 -5.82 7.45
C PRO A 112 15.02 -6.18 6.90
N GLN A 113 15.69 -5.26 6.24
CA GLN A 113 17.11 -5.45 5.94
C GLN A 113 17.85 -5.19 7.24
N ASP A 114 18.48 -6.22 7.80
CA ASP A 114 19.43 -6.07 8.91
C ASP A 114 20.53 -5.10 8.45
N ARG A 115 20.51 -3.86 8.96
CA ARG A 115 21.62 -2.90 8.88
C ARG A 115 22.11 -2.62 10.28
#